data_AF-A0A2W0A8N2-F1
#
_entry.id   AF-A0A2W0A8N2-F1
#
_cell.length_a   1.000
_cell.length_b   1.000
_cell.length_c   1.000
_cell.angle_alpha   90.00
_cell.angle_beta   90.00
_cell.angle_gamma   90.00
#
_symmetry.space_group_name_H-M   'P 1'
#
loop_
_entity.id
_entity.type
_entity.pdbx_description
1 polymer ?
#
loop_
_entity_poly.entity_id
_entity_poly.type
_entity_poly.pdbx_seq_one_letter_code
_entity_poly.pdbx_strand_id
1 'polypeptide(L)'
;MGHETAELTRFLIHHGYSVIFFWVLAEQAGMPLPSAPLLLTAGALSAEGKISFHILWLLTFCGAFLSDLMWFQLGRAKGGKILSLLCRISLEPDSCVRNTENLFMKRGANSLLISKFLPGLNIVAQPMAGIVRLSWLKFLAYDICGTLFWAGAVLLTGRIFHREVEDILSLLRHSGLPMLLIVLLAATAWITFKHIQRKRFIRKLRVSRIGPEELREELESGRAIVVDLRNEFTLDEDSVQIPGALRLTPEELEERHGEIPRDRDIILYCT
;
A
#
# COMPACT_ATOMS: atom_id res chain seq x y z
N MET A 1 -9.75 -6.39 46.63
CA MET A 1 -8.84 -5.98 45.54
C MET A 1 -8.35 -7.14 44.65
N GLY A 2 -8.21 -8.38 45.13
CA GLY A 2 -7.76 -9.51 44.27
C GLY A 2 -8.84 -10.12 43.34
N HIS A 3 -10.12 -9.97 43.67
CA HIS A 3 -11.22 -10.50 42.84
C HIS A 3 -11.54 -9.63 41.61
N GLU A 4 -11.44 -8.30 41.71
CA GLU A 4 -11.61 -7.37 40.57
C GLU A 4 -10.50 -7.52 39.53
N THR A 5 -9.25 -7.67 39.97
CA THR A 5 -8.12 -7.86 39.05
C THR A 5 -8.19 -9.22 38.35
N ALA A 6 -8.68 -10.27 39.01
CA ALA A 6 -8.90 -11.58 38.41
C ALA A 6 -10.05 -11.59 37.40
N GLU A 7 -11.17 -10.90 37.67
CA GLU A 7 -12.27 -10.74 36.71
C GLU A 7 -11.87 -9.89 35.51
N LEU A 8 -11.19 -8.76 35.71
CA LEU A 8 -10.65 -7.93 34.62
C LEU A 8 -9.64 -8.70 33.78
N THR A 9 -8.78 -9.51 34.41
CA THR A 9 -7.81 -10.38 33.70
C THR A 9 -8.53 -11.48 32.93
N ARG A 10 -9.57 -12.10 33.50
CA ARG A 10 -10.37 -13.13 32.83
C ARG A 10 -11.19 -12.55 31.67
N PHE A 11 -11.71 -11.34 31.82
CA PHE A 11 -12.39 -10.58 30.76
C PHE A 11 -11.41 -10.18 29.64
N LEU A 12 -10.20 -9.71 29.98
CA LEU A 12 -9.13 -9.41 29.02
C LEU A 12 -8.61 -10.65 28.30
N ILE A 13 -8.52 -11.81 28.98
CA ILE A 13 -8.09 -13.07 28.36
C ILE A 13 -9.20 -13.62 27.46
N HIS A 14 -10.48 -13.51 27.87
CA HIS A 14 -11.61 -13.97 27.08
C HIS A 14 -11.91 -13.06 25.88
N HIS A 15 -11.73 -11.73 26.02
CA HIS A 15 -11.92 -10.77 24.94
C HIS A 15 -10.65 -10.51 24.12
N GLY A 16 -9.46 -10.83 24.64
CA GLY A 16 -8.19 -10.57 23.95
C GLY A 16 -8.09 -11.27 22.60
N TYR A 17 -8.64 -12.48 22.50
CA TYR A 17 -8.78 -13.21 21.25
C TYR A 17 -9.70 -12.50 20.25
N SER A 18 -10.89 -12.08 20.69
CA SER A 18 -11.85 -11.35 19.86
C SER A 18 -11.30 -9.99 19.43
N VAL A 19 -10.65 -9.27 20.34
CA VAL A 19 -10.01 -7.98 20.06
C VAL A 19 -8.96 -8.15 18.96
N ILE A 20 -8.09 -9.16 19.05
CA ILE A 20 -7.06 -9.38 18.03
C ILE A 20 -7.70 -9.71 16.68
N PHE A 21 -8.69 -10.60 16.65
CA PHE A 21 -9.41 -10.92 15.42
C PHE A 21 -10.01 -9.66 14.75
N PHE A 22 -10.82 -8.90 15.48
CA PHE A 22 -11.49 -7.72 14.94
C PHE A 22 -10.53 -6.56 14.66
N TRP A 23 -9.47 -6.42 15.45
CA TRP A 23 -8.45 -5.40 15.24
C TRP A 23 -7.67 -5.64 13.95
N VAL A 24 -7.20 -6.87 13.74
CA VAL A 24 -6.49 -7.26 12.51
C VAL A 24 -7.43 -7.18 11.32
N LEU A 25 -8.67 -7.66 11.46
CA LEU A 25 -9.68 -7.54 10.40
C LEU A 25 -9.91 -6.06 10.01
N ALA A 26 -10.07 -5.18 10.99
CA ALA A 26 -10.32 -3.76 10.75
C ALA A 26 -9.11 -3.06 10.12
N GLU A 27 -7.90 -3.30 10.64
CA GLU A 27 -6.67 -2.76 10.05
C GLU A 27 -6.53 -3.20 8.60
N GLN A 28 -6.64 -4.51 8.33
CA GLN A 28 -6.48 -5.06 6.99
C GLN A 28 -7.62 -4.63 6.06
N ALA A 29 -8.79 -4.26 6.59
CA ALA A 29 -9.90 -3.69 5.84
C ALA A 29 -9.66 -2.21 5.46
N GLY A 30 -8.53 -1.62 5.87
CA GLY A 30 -8.11 -0.27 5.51
C GLY A 30 -8.24 0.75 6.65
N MET A 31 -8.57 0.34 7.87
CA MET A 31 -8.56 1.25 9.02
C MET A 31 -7.10 1.54 9.42
N PRO A 32 -6.73 2.80 9.72
CA PRO A 32 -5.36 3.18 10.10
C PRO A 32 -5.07 2.80 11.56
N LEU A 33 -5.14 1.51 11.88
CA LEU A 33 -4.89 0.95 13.20
C LEU A 33 -3.50 0.29 13.21
N PRO A 34 -2.62 0.56 14.18
CA PRO A 34 -1.34 -0.13 14.26
C PRO A 34 -1.52 -1.52 14.89
N SER A 35 -1.54 -2.62 14.10
CA SER A 35 -1.60 -3.97 14.69
C SER A 35 -0.25 -4.51 15.15
N ALA A 36 0.86 -4.05 14.55
CA ALA A 36 2.18 -4.60 14.88
C ALA A 36 2.51 -4.54 16.39
N PRO A 37 2.30 -3.42 17.10
CA PRO A 37 2.52 -3.38 18.56
C PRO A 37 1.58 -4.32 19.33
N LEU A 38 0.33 -4.44 18.89
CA LEU A 38 -0.67 -5.32 19.51
C LEU A 38 -0.28 -6.79 19.36
N LEU A 39 0.11 -7.21 18.15
CA LEU A 39 0.52 -8.58 17.86
C LEU A 39 1.85 -8.93 18.55
N LEU A 40 2.81 -8.00 18.60
CA LEU A 40 4.05 -8.20 19.38
C LEU A 40 3.75 -8.41 20.87
N THR A 41 2.86 -7.59 21.44
CA THR A 41 2.43 -7.73 22.84
C THR A 41 1.68 -9.04 23.06
N ALA A 42 0.79 -9.44 22.15
CA ALA A 42 0.08 -10.71 22.22
C ALA A 42 1.04 -11.91 22.14
N GLY A 43 2.07 -11.81 21.28
CA GLY A 43 3.17 -12.76 21.19
C GLY A 43 3.93 -12.90 22.51
N ALA A 44 4.29 -11.77 23.14
CA ALA A 44 4.95 -11.74 24.44
C ALA A 44 4.10 -12.40 25.55
N LEU A 45 2.82 -12.04 25.64
CA LEU A 45 1.87 -12.64 26.60
C LEU A 45 1.70 -14.15 26.37
N SER A 46 1.84 -14.63 25.13
CA SER A 46 1.84 -16.05 24.85
C SER A 46 3.05 -16.77 25.45
N ALA A 47 4.22 -16.11 25.51
CA ALA A 47 5.45 -16.68 26.08
C ALA A 47 5.28 -16.99 27.56
N GLU A 48 4.57 -16.11 28.28
CA GLU A 48 4.24 -16.24 29.70
C GLU A 48 3.11 -17.26 29.97
N GLY A 49 2.55 -17.89 28.94
CA GLY A 49 1.46 -18.88 29.07
C GLY A 49 0.10 -18.27 29.41
N LYS A 50 -0.04 -16.94 29.36
CA LYS A 50 -1.31 -16.25 29.65
C LYS A 50 -2.35 -16.41 28.52
N ILE A 51 -1.88 -16.59 27.29
CA ILE A 51 -2.70 -16.72 26.08
C ILE A 51 -2.12 -17.83 25.18
N SER A 52 -2.97 -18.61 24.51
CA SER A 52 -2.54 -19.66 23.58
C SER A 52 -2.02 -19.07 22.28
N PHE A 53 -0.74 -19.36 21.97
CA PHE A 53 -0.10 -18.95 20.72
C PHE A 53 -0.84 -19.46 19.48
N HIS A 54 -1.30 -20.72 19.49
CA HIS A 54 -1.96 -21.33 18.34
C HIS A 54 -3.31 -20.65 18.04
N ILE A 55 -4.07 -20.29 19.08
CA ILE A 55 -5.34 -19.58 18.91
C ILE A 55 -5.09 -18.16 18.39
N LEU A 56 -4.09 -17.46 18.95
CA LEU A 56 -3.69 -16.13 18.48
C LEU A 56 -3.29 -16.14 17.01
N TRP A 57 -2.45 -17.11 16.63
CA TRP A 57 -1.96 -17.25 15.26
C TRP A 57 -3.10 -17.52 14.29
N LEU A 58 -4.02 -18.42 14.64
CA LEU A 58 -5.18 -18.74 13.81
C LEU A 58 -6.14 -17.54 13.68
N LEU A 59 -6.42 -16.83 14.76
CA LEU A 59 -7.32 -15.66 14.71
C LEU A 59 -6.72 -14.50 13.93
N THR A 60 -5.41 -14.25 14.09
CA THR A 60 -4.69 -13.25 13.30
C THR A 60 -4.75 -13.61 11.82
N PHE A 61 -4.53 -14.88 11.50
CA PHE A 61 -4.69 -15.40 10.14
C PHE A 61 -6.10 -15.20 9.61
N CYS A 62 -7.13 -15.62 10.33
CA CYS A 62 -8.53 -15.52 9.88
C CYS A 62 -8.97 -14.07 9.67
N GLY A 63 -8.58 -13.16 10.57
CA GLY A 63 -8.90 -11.73 10.45
C GLY A 63 -8.27 -11.12 9.20
N ALA A 64 -6.98 -11.39 8.97
CA ALA A 64 -6.29 -10.90 7.78
C ALA A 64 -6.86 -11.53 6.49
N PHE A 65 -6.94 -12.85 6.44
CA PHE A 65 -7.42 -13.61 5.29
C PHE A 65 -8.84 -13.20 4.86
N LEU A 66 -9.74 -12.95 5.83
CA LEU A 66 -11.11 -12.52 5.50
C LEU A 66 -11.11 -11.13 4.84
N SER A 67 -10.28 -10.21 5.32
CA SER A 67 -10.12 -8.90 4.67
C SER A 67 -9.51 -9.02 3.28
N ASP A 68 -8.48 -9.87 3.13
CA ASP A 68 -7.81 -10.11 1.86
C ASP A 68 -8.77 -10.65 0.80
N LEU A 69 -9.65 -11.58 1.21
CA LEU A 69 -10.71 -12.12 0.39
C LEU A 69 -11.71 -11.04 -0.03
N MET A 70 -12.12 -10.17 0.90
CA MET A 70 -13.00 -9.04 0.59
C MET A 70 -12.37 -8.12 -0.46
N TRP A 71 -11.09 -7.77 -0.30
CA TRP A 71 -10.36 -6.93 -1.25
C TRP A 71 -10.18 -7.57 -2.61
N PHE A 72 -9.84 -8.86 -2.65
CA PHE A 72 -9.73 -9.62 -3.88
C PHE A 72 -11.06 -9.68 -4.65
N GLN A 73 -12.16 -9.96 -3.96
CA GLN A 73 -13.49 -9.98 -4.55
C GLN A 73 -13.88 -8.59 -5.07
N LEU A 74 -13.62 -7.54 -4.30
CA LEU A 74 -13.88 -6.15 -4.71
C LEU A 74 -13.06 -5.75 -5.93
N GLY A 75 -11.78 -6.11 -5.98
CA GLY A 75 -10.91 -5.92 -7.13
C GLY A 75 -11.41 -6.64 -8.37
N ARG A 76 -11.86 -7.89 -8.23
CA ARG A 76 -12.40 -8.67 -9.36
C ARG A 76 -13.75 -8.16 -9.85
N ALA A 77 -14.63 -7.73 -8.95
CA ALA A 77 -15.97 -7.28 -9.30
C ALA A 77 -16.02 -5.84 -9.83
N LYS A 78 -15.22 -4.93 -9.25
CA LYS A 78 -15.26 -3.49 -9.59
C LYS A 78 -14.08 -3.04 -10.48
N GLY A 79 -13.10 -3.90 -10.72
CA GLY A 79 -11.97 -3.62 -11.60
C GLY A 79 -11.17 -2.38 -11.17
N GLY A 80 -10.64 -1.64 -12.13
CA GLY A 80 -9.83 -0.44 -11.89
C GLY A 80 -10.52 0.67 -11.08
N LYS A 81 -11.85 0.66 -10.92
CA LYS A 81 -12.59 1.64 -10.09
C LYS A 81 -12.27 1.54 -8.60
N ILE A 82 -11.95 0.34 -8.09
CA ILE A 82 -11.51 0.21 -6.69
C ILE A 82 -10.10 0.76 -6.54
N LEU A 83 -9.22 0.49 -7.53
CA LEU A 83 -7.85 0.96 -7.51
C LEU A 83 -7.78 2.49 -7.58
N SER A 84 -8.60 3.13 -8.41
CA SER A 84 -8.67 4.59 -8.46
C SER A 84 -9.17 5.20 -7.15
N LEU A 85 -10.09 4.54 -6.44
CA LEU A 85 -10.56 4.97 -5.12
C LEU A 85 -9.47 4.82 -4.04
N LEU A 86 -8.75 3.70 -4.01
CA LEU A 86 -7.61 3.52 -3.10
C LEU A 86 -6.46 4.48 -3.43
N CYS A 87 -6.15 4.66 -4.71
CA CYS A 87 -5.09 5.55 -5.16
C CYS A 87 -5.44 7.03 -4.93
N ARG A 88 -6.72 7.40 -4.92
CA ARG A 88 -7.18 8.76 -4.55
C ARG A 88 -7.00 9.06 -3.06
N ILE A 89 -7.07 8.03 -2.20
CA ILE A 89 -6.78 8.12 -0.77
C ILE A 89 -5.25 8.09 -0.53
N SER A 90 -4.49 7.43 -1.40
CA SER A 90 -3.03 7.41 -1.36
C SER A 90 -2.42 8.75 -1.77
N LEU A 91 -1.31 9.14 -1.13
CA LEU A 91 -0.67 10.46 -1.31
C LEU A 91 -0.14 10.72 -2.74
N GLU A 92 0.02 9.68 -3.57
CA GLU A 92 0.49 9.75 -4.96
C GLU A 92 -0.30 8.77 -5.85
N PRO A 93 -1.40 9.21 -6.49
CA PRO A 93 -2.29 8.35 -7.27
C PRO A 93 -1.61 7.71 -8.49
N ASP A 94 -0.82 8.48 -9.24
CA ASP A 94 -0.23 8.02 -10.52
C ASP A 94 0.91 7.02 -10.33
N SER A 95 1.71 7.17 -9.27
CA SER A 95 2.81 6.26 -8.96
C SER A 95 2.32 4.98 -8.27
N CYS A 96 1.22 5.07 -7.51
CA CYS A 96 0.61 3.93 -6.80
C CYS A 96 0.06 2.88 -7.78
N VAL A 97 -0.60 3.31 -8.87
CA VAL A 97 -1.06 2.41 -9.93
C VAL A 97 0.13 1.85 -10.71
N ARG A 98 0.99 2.72 -11.27
CA ARG A 98 2.05 2.33 -12.21
C ARG A 98 3.14 1.46 -11.59
N ASN A 99 3.56 1.75 -10.36
CA ASN A 99 4.60 0.98 -9.69
C ASN A 99 4.08 -0.38 -9.20
N THR A 100 2.82 -0.43 -8.75
CA THR A 100 2.22 -1.70 -8.29
C THR A 100 1.86 -2.60 -9.46
N GLU A 101 1.37 -2.04 -10.57
CA GLU A 101 1.13 -2.74 -11.82
C GLU A 101 2.42 -3.36 -12.37
N ASN A 102 3.49 -2.58 -12.51
CA ASN A 102 4.78 -3.09 -12.99
C ASN A 102 5.39 -4.15 -12.05
N LEU A 103 5.24 -4.01 -10.73
CA LEU A 103 5.69 -5.03 -9.77
C LEU A 103 4.86 -6.31 -9.85
N PHE A 104 3.54 -6.21 -10.01
CA PHE A 104 2.65 -7.36 -10.13
C PHE A 104 2.81 -8.05 -11.48
N MET A 105 3.04 -7.31 -12.57
CA MET A 105 3.33 -7.85 -13.90
C MET A 105 4.69 -8.55 -13.95
N LYS A 106 5.72 -8.00 -13.29
CA LYS A 106 7.07 -8.60 -13.24
C LYS A 106 7.19 -9.80 -12.29
N ARG A 107 6.49 -9.79 -11.14
CA ARG A 107 6.61 -10.84 -10.10
C ARG A 107 5.39 -11.76 -9.98
N GLY A 108 4.29 -11.44 -10.63
CA GLY A 108 3.06 -12.23 -10.63
C GLY A 108 2.52 -12.49 -9.23
N ALA A 109 1.96 -13.68 -9.03
CA ALA A 109 1.36 -14.11 -7.77
C ALA A 109 2.36 -14.19 -6.59
N ASN A 110 3.67 -14.29 -6.85
CA ASN A 110 4.70 -14.29 -5.80
C ASN A 110 4.74 -12.96 -5.02
N SER A 111 4.27 -11.86 -5.62
CA SER A 111 4.18 -10.57 -4.94
C SER A 111 3.24 -10.61 -3.73
N LEU A 112 2.22 -11.49 -3.73
CA LEU A 112 1.28 -11.65 -2.61
C LEU A 112 1.98 -12.14 -1.33
N LEU A 113 2.97 -13.03 -1.45
CA LEU A 113 3.73 -13.52 -0.29
C LEU A 113 4.51 -12.40 0.40
N ILE A 114 5.17 -11.56 -0.40
CA ILE A 114 6.04 -10.50 0.10
C ILE A 114 5.22 -9.29 0.55
N SER A 115 4.04 -9.08 -0.04
CA SER A 115 3.18 -7.93 0.23
C SER A 115 2.88 -7.72 1.71
N LYS A 116 2.67 -8.81 2.45
CA LYS A 116 2.34 -8.80 3.88
C LYS A 116 3.40 -8.13 4.75
N PHE A 117 4.66 -8.19 4.33
CA PHE A 117 5.79 -7.63 5.08
C PHE A 117 6.06 -6.15 4.76
N LEU A 118 5.49 -5.63 3.66
CA LEU A 118 5.70 -4.26 3.22
C LEU A 118 4.43 -3.44 3.43
N PRO A 119 4.41 -2.52 4.42
CA PRO A 119 3.31 -1.59 4.62
C PRO A 119 3.00 -0.83 3.32
N GLY A 120 1.72 -0.73 2.97
CA GLY A 120 1.26 -0.11 1.73
C GLY A 120 1.18 -1.07 0.54
N LEU A 121 2.10 -2.03 0.39
CA LEU A 121 2.02 -3.03 -0.68
C LEU A 121 0.87 -4.01 -0.42
N ASN A 122 0.71 -4.42 0.84
CA ASN A 122 -0.41 -5.25 1.32
C ASN A 122 -1.81 -4.62 1.16
N ILE A 123 -1.93 -3.31 0.94
CA ILE A 123 -3.27 -2.71 0.76
C ILE A 123 -3.70 -2.78 -0.72
N VAL A 124 -2.71 -2.82 -1.61
CA VAL A 124 -2.94 -2.71 -3.06
C VAL A 124 -2.82 -4.07 -3.76
N ALA A 125 -2.01 -5.01 -3.24
CA ALA A 125 -1.74 -6.29 -3.89
C ALA A 125 -2.98 -7.20 -4.03
N GLN A 126 -3.85 -7.24 -3.03
CA GLN A 126 -5.05 -8.08 -2.98
C GLN A 126 -6.13 -7.60 -3.96
N PRO A 127 -6.52 -6.31 -3.98
CA PRO A 127 -7.42 -5.84 -5.01
C PRO A 127 -6.81 -5.97 -6.41
N MET A 128 -5.49 -5.75 -6.57
CA MET A 128 -4.80 -5.96 -7.85
C MET A 128 -4.89 -7.41 -8.34
N ALA A 129 -4.67 -8.39 -7.46
CA ALA A 129 -4.85 -9.80 -7.80
C ALA A 129 -6.27 -10.11 -8.32
N GLY A 130 -7.27 -9.42 -7.77
CA GLY A 130 -8.65 -9.48 -8.26
C GLY A 130 -8.82 -8.84 -9.64
N ILE A 131 -8.26 -7.65 -9.84
CA ILE A 131 -8.34 -6.88 -11.11
C ILE A 131 -7.72 -7.65 -12.27
N VAL A 132 -6.54 -8.25 -12.07
CA VAL A 132 -5.87 -9.08 -13.10
C VAL A 132 -6.51 -10.47 -13.26
N ARG A 133 -7.64 -10.71 -12.57
CA ARG A 133 -8.40 -11.97 -12.59
C ARG A 133 -7.55 -13.20 -12.31
N LEU A 134 -6.60 -13.09 -11.37
CA LEU A 134 -5.79 -14.23 -10.92
C LEU A 134 -6.70 -15.38 -10.50
N SER A 135 -6.37 -16.63 -10.85
CA SER A 135 -7.24 -17.77 -10.52
C SER A 135 -7.44 -17.91 -9.01
N TRP A 136 -8.66 -18.29 -8.60
CA TRP A 136 -9.03 -18.44 -7.18
C TRP A 136 -8.03 -19.29 -6.39
N LEU A 137 -7.65 -20.44 -6.96
CA LEU A 137 -6.72 -21.37 -6.32
C LEU A 137 -5.34 -20.77 -6.12
N LYS A 138 -4.83 -20.01 -7.11
CA LYS A 138 -3.52 -19.34 -6.98
C LYS A 138 -3.59 -18.25 -5.92
N PHE A 139 -4.61 -17.39 -5.97
CA PHE A 139 -4.78 -16.34 -4.94
C PHE A 139 -4.80 -16.94 -3.54
N LEU A 140 -5.66 -17.93 -3.30
CA LEU A 140 -5.79 -18.58 -2.00
C LEU A 140 -4.48 -19.23 -1.56
N ALA A 141 -3.78 -19.97 -2.42
CA ALA A 141 -2.53 -20.63 -2.04
C ALA A 141 -1.45 -19.62 -1.63
N TYR A 142 -1.27 -18.55 -2.40
CA TYR A 142 -0.26 -17.53 -2.10
C TYR A 142 -0.64 -16.65 -0.91
N ASP A 143 -1.90 -16.22 -0.82
CA ASP A 143 -2.36 -15.39 0.30
C ASP A 143 -2.34 -16.17 1.62
N ILE A 144 -2.81 -17.43 1.63
CA ILE A 144 -2.78 -18.28 2.84
C ILE A 144 -1.35 -18.45 3.33
N CYS A 145 -0.42 -18.83 2.44
CA CYS A 145 0.98 -19.01 2.80
C CYS A 145 1.62 -17.71 3.31
N GLY A 146 1.36 -16.58 2.64
CA GLY A 146 1.89 -15.28 3.03
C GLY A 146 1.35 -14.81 4.38
N THR A 147 0.03 -14.92 4.58
CA THR A 147 -0.66 -14.50 5.80
C THR A 147 -0.27 -15.37 7.00
N LEU A 148 -0.18 -16.69 6.83
CA LEU A 148 0.30 -17.59 7.90
C LEU A 148 1.75 -17.29 8.30
N PHE A 149 2.63 -17.11 7.31
CA PHE A 149 4.03 -16.83 7.55
C PHE A 149 4.23 -15.47 8.23
N TRP A 150 3.53 -14.43 7.76
CA TRP A 150 3.54 -13.11 8.37
C TRP A 150 3.00 -13.13 9.82
N ALA A 151 1.82 -13.70 10.03
CA ALA A 151 1.21 -13.77 11.37
C ALA A 151 2.11 -14.54 12.34
N GLY A 152 2.70 -15.64 11.86
CA GLY A 152 3.65 -16.45 12.62
C GLY A 152 4.91 -15.67 12.95
N ALA A 153 5.51 -15.00 11.98
CA ALA A 153 6.72 -14.20 12.17
C ALA A 153 6.52 -13.11 13.22
N VAL A 154 5.46 -12.29 13.11
CA VAL A 154 5.22 -11.18 14.05
C VAL A 154 4.94 -11.70 15.46
N LEU A 155 4.06 -12.69 15.61
CA LEU A 155 3.74 -13.26 16.93
C LEU A 155 4.94 -13.96 17.55
N LEU A 156 5.74 -14.68 16.76
CA LEU A 156 6.93 -15.37 17.24
C LEU A 156 8.01 -14.38 17.64
N THR A 157 8.19 -13.28 16.91
CA THR A 157 9.07 -12.18 17.30
C THR A 157 8.65 -11.62 18.66
N GLY A 158 7.35 -11.34 18.86
CA GLY A 158 6.86 -10.92 20.18
C GLY A 158 7.11 -11.95 21.28
N ARG A 159 6.98 -13.24 20.97
CA ARG A 159 7.21 -14.35 21.90
C ARG A 159 8.68 -14.52 22.29
N ILE A 160 9.60 -14.41 21.33
CA ILE A 160 11.05 -14.57 21.55
C ILE A 160 11.61 -13.38 22.33
N PHE A 161 11.22 -12.16 21.95
CA PHE A 161 11.70 -10.92 22.55
C PHE A 161 10.75 -10.39 23.64
N HIS A 162 10.08 -11.30 24.37
CA HIS A 162 9.05 -10.89 25.33
C HIS A 162 9.61 -10.00 26.45
N ARG A 163 10.87 -10.22 26.85
CA ARG A 163 11.52 -9.49 27.95
C ARG A 163 11.78 -8.04 27.57
N GLU A 164 12.28 -7.82 26.36
CA GLU A 164 12.53 -6.51 25.80
C GLU A 164 11.22 -5.77 25.52
N VAL A 165 10.18 -6.50 25.10
CA VAL A 165 8.81 -5.95 24.94
C VAL A 165 8.25 -5.51 26.30
N GLU A 166 8.41 -6.31 27.36
CA GLU A 166 8.01 -5.95 28.73
C GLU A 166 8.79 -4.75 29.26
N ASP A 167 10.10 -4.68 29.01
CA ASP A 167 10.94 -3.54 29.39
C ASP A 167 10.49 -2.26 28.68
N ILE A 168 10.25 -2.31 27.36
CA ILE A 168 9.69 -1.19 26.58
C ILE A 168 8.32 -0.78 27.12
N LEU A 169 7.43 -1.74 27.41
CA LEU A 169 6.09 -1.46 27.96
C LEU A 169 6.16 -0.85 29.38
N SER A 170 7.14 -1.26 30.19
CA SER A 170 7.37 -0.70 31.53
C SER A 170 7.91 0.74 31.48
N LEU A 171 8.78 1.03 30.51
CA LEU A 171 9.24 2.38 30.15
C LEU A 171 8.09 3.25 29.63
N LEU A 172 7.22 2.70 28.78
CA LEU A 172 6.00 3.37 28.29
C LEU A 172 5.03 3.70 29.43
N ARG A 173 4.89 2.83 30.45
CA ARG A 173 4.03 3.10 31.62
C ARG A 173 4.55 4.25 32.48
N HIS A 174 5.86 4.45 32.57
CA HIS A 174 6.45 5.57 33.31
C HIS A 174 6.60 6.85 32.47
N SER A 175 6.62 6.75 31.13
CA SER A 175 6.95 7.85 30.21
C SER A 175 5.96 7.96 29.03
N GLY A 176 4.67 7.73 29.28
CA GLY A 176 3.67 7.62 28.20
C GLY A 176 3.46 8.89 27.38
N LEU A 177 3.55 10.06 28.00
CA LEU A 177 3.33 11.35 27.34
C LEU A 177 4.47 11.75 26.38
N PRO A 178 5.77 11.68 26.75
CA PRO A 178 6.86 12.04 25.84
C PRO A 178 7.02 11.07 24.66
N MET A 179 6.74 9.78 24.82
CA MET A 179 6.85 8.83 23.71
C MET A 179 5.72 8.99 22.68
N LEU A 180 4.49 9.28 23.14
CA LEU A 180 3.39 9.66 22.26
C LEU A 180 3.73 10.93 21.46
N LEU A 181 4.35 11.92 22.12
CA LEU A 181 4.84 13.14 21.48
C LEU A 181 5.92 12.86 20.43
N ILE A 182 6.85 11.93 20.69
CA ILE A 182 7.88 11.53 19.71
C ILE A 182 7.25 10.85 18.50
N VAL A 183 6.28 9.95 18.69
CA VAL A 183 5.57 9.29 17.57
C VAL A 183 4.77 10.31 16.76
N LEU A 184 4.07 11.23 17.44
CA LEU A 184 3.36 12.34 16.77
C LEU A 184 4.32 13.27 16.04
N LEU A 185 5.47 13.60 16.62
CA LEU A 185 6.52 14.40 15.98
C LEU A 185 7.11 13.68 14.78
N ALA A 186 7.40 12.39 14.88
CA ALA A 186 7.92 11.60 13.77
C ALA A 186 6.88 11.49 12.64
N ALA A 187 5.61 11.24 12.97
CA ALA A 187 4.52 11.20 12.00
C ALA A 187 4.32 12.56 11.32
N THR A 188 4.28 13.65 12.08
CA THR A 188 4.12 15.01 11.53
C THR A 188 5.34 15.45 10.72
N ALA A 189 6.56 15.14 11.17
CA ALA A 189 7.80 15.38 10.43
C ALA A 189 7.83 14.57 9.12
N TRP A 190 7.38 13.31 9.15
CA TRP A 190 7.28 12.49 7.94
C TRP A 190 6.22 13.04 6.98
N ILE A 191 5.02 13.36 7.47
CA ILE A 191 3.96 13.96 6.65
C ILE A 191 4.41 15.27 6.04
N THR A 192 5.04 16.17 6.81
CA THR A 192 5.55 17.45 6.31
C THR A 192 6.70 17.27 5.33
N PHE A 193 7.67 16.40 5.61
CA PHE A 193 8.74 16.05 4.69
C PHE A 193 8.17 15.54 3.36
N LYS A 194 7.20 14.63 3.41
CA LYS A 194 6.54 14.09 2.23
C LYS A 194 5.71 15.14 1.50
N HIS A 195 5.06 16.06 2.22
CA HIS A 195 4.37 17.20 1.63
C HIS A 195 5.33 18.17 0.92
N ILE A 196 6.50 18.43 1.50
CA ILE A 196 7.54 19.28 0.92
C ILE A 196 8.12 18.61 -0.31
N GLN A 197 8.43 17.31 -0.25
CA GLN A 197 8.87 16.51 -1.40
C GLN A 197 7.84 16.58 -2.53
N ARG A 198 6.56 16.37 -2.23
CA ARG A 198 5.46 16.48 -3.21
C ARG A 198 5.35 17.88 -3.81
N LYS A 199 5.42 18.94 -3.00
CA LYS A 199 5.42 20.32 -3.50
C LYS A 199 6.64 20.61 -4.36
N ARG A 200 7.83 20.12 -3.99
CA ARG A 200 9.06 20.27 -4.78
C ARG A 200 8.98 19.52 -6.10
N PHE A 201 8.45 18.31 -6.10
CA PHE A 201 8.22 17.51 -7.30
C PHE A 201 7.20 18.19 -8.24
N ILE A 202 6.06 18.65 -7.73
CA ILE A 202 5.07 19.41 -8.51
C ILE A 202 5.66 20.73 -9.05
N ARG A 203 6.53 21.40 -8.28
CA ARG A 203 7.21 22.63 -8.73
C ARG A 203 8.22 22.35 -9.86
N LYS A 204 8.84 21.16 -9.87
CA LYS A 204 9.67 20.68 -10.98
C LYS A 204 8.83 20.26 -12.19
N LEU A 205 7.63 19.72 -11.97
CA LEU A 205 6.64 19.40 -13.01
C LEU A 205 5.88 20.64 -13.53
N ARG A 206 6.17 21.83 -13.01
CA ARG A 206 5.79 23.10 -13.63
C ARG A 206 6.72 23.37 -14.83
N VAL A 207 6.80 22.38 -15.72
CA VAL A 207 7.25 22.52 -17.10
C VAL A 207 6.40 23.65 -17.69
N SER A 208 7.00 24.53 -18.49
CA SER A 208 6.25 25.53 -19.24
C SER A 208 5.08 24.85 -19.93
N ARG A 209 3.86 25.15 -19.48
CA ARG A 209 2.64 24.65 -20.10
C ARG A 209 2.34 25.56 -21.28
N ILE A 210 2.26 24.97 -22.45
CA ILE A 210 1.84 25.64 -23.68
C ILE A 210 0.32 25.54 -23.83
N GLY A 211 -0.34 26.60 -24.28
CA GLY A 211 -1.77 26.57 -24.58
C GLY A 211 -2.06 25.82 -25.89
N PRO A 212 -3.31 25.37 -26.15
CA PRO A 212 -3.65 24.69 -27.41
C PRO A 212 -3.39 25.53 -28.67
N GLU A 213 -3.63 26.84 -28.61
CA GLU A 213 -3.40 27.76 -29.75
C GLU A 213 -1.90 27.95 -30.02
N GLU A 214 -1.10 28.12 -28.97
CA GLU A 214 0.35 28.28 -29.07
C GLU A 214 1.01 26.96 -29.53
N LEU A 215 0.50 25.81 -29.07
CA LEU A 215 0.90 24.49 -29.56
C LEU A 215 0.64 24.35 -31.07
N ARG A 216 -0.52 24.81 -31.53
CA ARG A 216 -0.86 24.77 -32.94
C ARG A 216 0.11 25.61 -33.78
N GLU A 217 0.45 26.81 -33.32
CA GLU A 217 1.41 27.69 -33.99
C GLU A 217 2.83 27.08 -34.06
N GLU A 218 3.28 26.45 -32.98
CA GLU A 218 4.58 25.76 -32.93
C GLU A 218 4.63 24.51 -33.82
N LEU A 219 3.50 23.80 -33.98
CA LEU A 219 3.39 22.67 -34.91
C LEU A 219 3.33 23.11 -36.37
N GLU A 220 2.57 24.16 -36.67
CA GLU A 220 2.47 24.72 -38.03
C GLU A 220 3.80 25.34 -38.49
N SER A 221 4.56 25.93 -37.57
CA SER A 221 5.90 26.47 -37.84
C SER A 221 7.00 25.40 -37.89
N GLY A 222 6.68 24.15 -37.55
CA GLY A 222 7.61 23.01 -37.59
C GLY A 222 8.71 23.04 -36.52
N ARG A 223 8.60 23.93 -35.54
CA ARG A 223 9.57 24.13 -34.46
C ARG A 223 9.40 23.17 -33.30
N ALA A 224 8.21 22.57 -33.16
CA ALA A 224 7.91 21.60 -32.12
C ALA A 224 7.56 20.21 -32.65
N ILE A 225 7.77 19.21 -31.80
CA ILE A 225 7.26 17.85 -31.95
C ILE A 225 6.40 17.49 -30.74
N VAL A 226 5.25 16.85 -30.99
CA VAL A 226 4.39 16.32 -29.93
C VAL A 226 4.74 14.86 -29.65
N VAL A 227 4.90 14.53 -28.38
CA VAL A 227 5.04 13.13 -27.92
C VAL A 227 3.83 12.76 -27.05
N ASP A 228 3.12 11.71 -27.46
CA ASP A 228 1.98 11.13 -26.74
C ASP A 228 2.47 10.10 -25.71
N LEU A 229 2.31 10.44 -24.43
CA LEU A 229 2.69 9.58 -23.30
C LEU A 229 1.52 8.78 -22.71
N ARG A 230 0.36 8.71 -23.39
CA ARG A 230 -0.79 7.93 -22.89
C ARG A 230 -0.51 6.43 -22.96
N ASN A 231 -0.90 5.72 -21.91
CA ASN A 231 -0.77 4.27 -21.81
C ASN A 231 -1.88 3.56 -22.62
N GLU A 232 -1.63 2.33 -23.08
CA GLU A 232 -2.61 1.51 -23.82
C GLU A 232 -3.94 1.32 -23.07
N PHE A 233 -3.89 1.25 -21.73
CA PHE A 233 -5.07 1.10 -20.89
C PHE A 233 -5.89 2.38 -20.71
N THR A 234 -5.36 3.55 -21.11
CA THR A 234 -6.05 4.85 -21.01
C THR A 234 -6.71 5.28 -22.32
N LEU A 235 -6.56 4.47 -23.38
CA LEU A 235 -7.19 4.68 -24.67
C LEU A 235 -8.53 3.93 -24.68
N ASP A 236 -9.65 4.65 -24.53
CA ASP A 236 -10.96 4.15 -24.96
C ASP A 236 -11.01 4.14 -26.50
N GLU A 237 -11.91 3.34 -27.10
CA GLU A 237 -12.07 3.23 -28.57
C GLU A 237 -12.27 4.59 -29.28
N ASP A 238 -12.72 5.63 -28.56
CA ASP A 238 -12.98 7.00 -29.06
C ASP A 238 -11.80 7.98 -28.85
N SER A 239 -10.62 7.50 -28.43
CA SER A 239 -9.49 8.38 -28.09
C SER A 239 -8.83 9.00 -29.33
N VAL A 240 -9.02 10.32 -29.50
CA VAL A 240 -8.38 11.09 -30.59
C VAL A 240 -6.92 11.38 -30.24
N GLN A 241 -6.04 11.28 -31.23
CA GLN A 241 -4.62 11.62 -31.14
C GLN A 241 -4.35 12.95 -31.85
N ILE A 242 -3.42 13.75 -31.31
CA ILE A 242 -2.95 14.97 -31.98
C ILE A 242 -2.23 14.55 -33.28
N PRO A 243 -2.58 15.12 -34.46
CA PRO A 243 -1.94 14.78 -35.72
C PRO A 243 -0.42 14.96 -35.68
N GLY A 244 0.33 13.96 -36.12
CA GLY A 244 1.80 14.00 -36.15
C GLY A 244 2.48 13.72 -34.81
N ALA A 245 1.74 13.38 -33.75
CA ALA A 245 2.34 13.03 -32.47
C ALA A 245 3.08 11.67 -32.53
N LEU A 246 4.32 11.65 -32.04
CA LEU A 246 5.08 10.42 -31.84
C LEU A 246 4.58 9.73 -30.57
N ARG A 247 4.12 8.48 -30.70
CA ARG A 247 3.60 7.73 -29.55
C ARG A 247 4.75 6.99 -28.85
N LEU A 248 4.96 7.33 -27.58
CA LEU A 248 5.95 6.70 -26.72
C LEU A 248 5.37 6.62 -25.32
N THR A 249 5.11 5.42 -24.82
CA THR A 249 4.72 5.26 -23.42
C THR A 249 5.85 5.71 -22.48
N PRO A 250 5.57 6.07 -21.22
CA PRO A 250 6.62 6.47 -20.28
C PRO A 250 7.72 5.40 -20.10
N GLU A 251 7.37 4.13 -20.24
CA GLU A 251 8.27 2.99 -20.19
C GLU A 251 9.15 2.90 -21.44
N GLU A 252 8.55 3.07 -22.63
CA GLU A 252 9.28 3.08 -23.89
C GLU A 252 10.17 4.31 -24.06
N LEU A 253 9.82 5.43 -23.41
CA LEU A 253 10.58 6.67 -23.50
C LEU A 253 12.02 6.48 -23.03
N GLU A 254 12.27 5.68 -21.99
CA GLU A 254 13.65 5.43 -21.50
C GLU A 254 14.50 4.71 -22.56
N GLU A 255 13.91 3.77 -23.29
CA GLU A 255 14.61 2.94 -24.27
C GLU A 255 14.67 3.59 -25.67
N ARG A 256 13.61 4.31 -26.05
CA ARG A 256 13.38 4.87 -27.39
C ARG A 256 13.51 6.39 -27.46
N HIS A 257 14.07 7.05 -26.43
CA HIS A 257 14.33 8.49 -26.44
C HIS A 257 15.19 8.96 -27.63
N GLY A 258 15.95 8.07 -28.27
CA GLY A 258 16.74 8.36 -29.47
C GLY A 258 15.89 8.66 -30.71
N GLU A 259 14.61 8.29 -30.73
CA GLU A 259 13.68 8.58 -31.83
C GLU A 259 13.18 10.03 -31.81
N ILE A 260 13.35 10.73 -30.68
CA ILE A 260 12.90 12.12 -30.53
C ILE A 260 13.96 13.05 -31.13
N PRO A 261 13.60 13.85 -32.16
CA PRO A 261 14.50 14.85 -32.73
C PRO A 261 14.93 15.86 -31.66
N ARG A 262 16.23 16.17 -31.59
CA ARG A 262 16.81 17.08 -30.59
C ARG A 262 17.00 18.52 -31.08
N ASP A 263 16.65 18.78 -32.33
CA ASP A 263 16.73 20.07 -33.02
C ASP A 263 15.44 20.91 -32.88
N ARG A 264 14.45 20.39 -32.15
CA ARG A 264 13.10 20.98 -32.01
C ARG A 264 12.64 20.96 -30.56
N ASP A 265 11.68 21.82 -30.25
CA ASP A 265 11.04 21.83 -28.94
C ASP A 265 10.17 20.59 -28.76
N ILE A 266 10.34 19.92 -27.62
CA ILE A 266 9.64 18.67 -27.30
C ILE A 266 8.44 18.99 -26.42
N ILE A 267 7.24 18.71 -26.92
CA ILE A 267 6.00 18.94 -26.20
C ILE A 267 5.41 17.59 -25.82
N LEU A 268 5.36 17.32 -24.52
CA LEU A 268 4.80 16.10 -23.96
C LEU A 268 3.34 16.32 -23.59
N TYR A 269 2.46 15.39 -23.96
CA TYR A 269 1.09 15.38 -23.44
C TYR A 269 0.69 14.02 -22.89
N CYS A 270 -0.13 14.07 -21.86
CA CYS A 270 -0.82 12.94 -21.26
C CYS A 270 -2.23 13.39 -20.87
N THR A 271 -3.08 12.45 -20.45
CA THR A 271 -4.41 12.74 -19.88
C THR A 271 -4.34 13.55 -18.59
#